data_AF-A0A1Q9C592-F1
#
_entry.id   AF-A0A1Q9C592-F1
#
_cell.length_a   1.000
_cell.length_b   1.000
_cell.length_c   1.000
_cell.angle_alpha   90.00
_cell.angle_beta   90.00
_cell.angle_gamma   90.00
#
_symmetry.space_group_name_H-M   'P 1'
#
loop_
_entity.id
_entity.type
_entity.pdbx_description
1 polymer ?
#
loop_
_entity_poly.entity_id
_entity_poly.type
_entity_poly.pdbx_seq_one_letter_code
_entity_poly.pdbx_strand_id
1 'polypeptide(L)'
;VRLFVRVSDSPARAKRHASKTGMVHQCVQCESFFVQKFGEVEEGKDIKFKPAKVVTPGSECPACSSERMPELPGITSWKKITGLLTAMSEEYGDLALYYKLPNLCKVLKVNQVPLRQFRGTLDSLGYRVSHFHREPQGQLYL
;
A
#
# COMPACT_ATOMS: atom_id res chain seq x y z
N VAL A 1 5.46 -15.69 -7.66
CA VAL A 1 4.45 -15.40 -6.62
C VAL A 1 3.53 -16.61 -6.47
N ARG A 2 3.20 -17.05 -5.24
CA ARG A 2 2.18 -18.09 -4.98
C ARG A 2 1.01 -17.42 -4.25
N LEU A 3 -0.24 -17.75 -4.59
CA LEU A 3 -1.45 -17.19 -3.98
C LEU A 3 -2.32 -18.33 -3.39
N PHE A 4 -2.94 -18.06 -2.24
CA PHE A 4 -3.89 -18.94 -1.56
C PHE A 4 -5.11 -18.06 -1.31
N VAL A 5 -6.25 -18.46 -1.84
CA VAL A 5 -7.48 -17.69 -1.82
C VAL A 5 -8.54 -18.44 -1.03
N ARG A 6 -9.32 -17.73 -0.22
CA ARG A 6 -10.54 -18.28 0.38
C ARG A 6 -11.71 -17.87 -0.50
N VAL A 7 -12.38 -18.85 -1.11
CA VAL A 7 -13.59 -18.61 -1.89
C VAL A 7 -14.72 -18.21 -0.94
N SER A 8 -15.46 -17.18 -1.30
CA SER A 8 -16.67 -16.73 -0.61
C SER A 8 -17.83 -16.79 -1.59
N ASP A 9 -18.93 -17.38 -1.15
CA ASP A 9 -20.18 -17.54 -1.90
C ASP A 9 -21.17 -16.38 -1.67
N SER A 10 -20.97 -15.58 -0.62
CA SER A 10 -21.80 -14.42 -0.33
C SER A 10 -21.82 -13.37 -1.48
N PRO A 11 -22.99 -13.07 -2.07
CA PRO A 11 -23.12 -12.06 -3.13
C PRO A 11 -22.68 -10.66 -2.69
N ALA A 12 -22.92 -10.30 -1.43
CA ALA A 12 -22.49 -9.02 -0.88
C ALA A 12 -20.96 -8.91 -0.79
N ARG A 13 -20.26 -10.00 -0.45
CA ARG A 13 -18.79 -10.03 -0.41
C ARG A 13 -18.17 -10.00 -1.80
N ALA A 14 -18.80 -10.65 -2.78
CA ALA A 14 -18.39 -10.57 -4.18
C ALA A 14 -18.49 -9.13 -4.71
N LYS A 15 -19.61 -8.44 -4.49
CA LYS A 15 -19.79 -7.03 -4.89
C LYS A 15 -18.82 -6.08 -4.17
N ARG A 16 -18.51 -6.34 -2.90
CA ARG A 16 -17.52 -5.59 -2.12
C ARG A 16 -16.08 -5.79 -2.62
N HIS A 17 -15.79 -6.86 -3.36
CA HIS A 17 -14.42 -7.10 -3.85
C HIS A 17 -13.97 -5.97 -4.80
N ALA A 18 -14.86 -5.50 -5.67
CA ALA A 18 -14.58 -4.43 -6.62
C ALA A 18 -14.10 -3.13 -5.95
N SER A 19 -14.57 -2.83 -4.73
CA SER A 19 -14.15 -1.64 -3.99
C SER A 19 -12.80 -1.77 -3.29
N LYS A 20 -12.28 -3.00 -3.18
CA LYS A 20 -10.96 -3.31 -2.61
C LYS A 20 -9.89 -3.51 -3.68
N THR A 21 -10.30 -3.71 -4.93
CA THR A 21 -9.42 -3.83 -6.09
C THR A 21 -9.40 -2.55 -6.91
N GLY A 22 -8.30 -2.31 -7.61
CA GLY A 22 -8.15 -1.16 -8.48
C GLY A 22 -6.88 -1.19 -9.30
N MET A 23 -6.68 -0.16 -10.10
CA MET A 23 -5.46 0.11 -10.83
C MET A 23 -4.59 1.06 -10.02
N VAL A 24 -3.30 0.76 -9.93
CA VAL A 24 -2.29 1.69 -9.41
C VAL A 24 -1.61 2.34 -10.58
N HIS A 25 -1.59 3.66 -10.58
CA HIS A 25 -0.93 4.46 -11.59
C HIS A 25 0.21 5.22 -10.91
N GLN A 26 1.41 5.14 -11.49
CA GLN A 26 2.63 5.69 -10.90
C GLN A 26 3.22 6.76 -11.80
N CYS A 27 3.54 7.93 -11.24
CA CYS A 27 4.25 8.98 -11.95
C CYS A 27 5.73 8.63 -12.10
N VAL A 28 6.24 8.71 -13.32
CA VAL A 28 7.66 8.43 -13.62
C VAL A 28 8.60 9.55 -13.11
N GLN A 29 8.07 10.75 -12.85
CA GLN A 29 8.89 11.92 -12.48
C GLN A 29 9.06 12.11 -10.98
N CYS A 30 8.01 11.87 -10.20
CA CYS A 30 8.00 12.07 -8.76
C CYS A 30 7.61 10.80 -8.00
N GLU A 31 7.46 9.64 -8.66
CA GLU A 31 7.12 8.36 -8.01
C GLU A 31 5.82 8.33 -7.20
N SER A 32 5.08 9.44 -7.12
CA SER A 32 3.75 9.49 -6.54
C SER A 32 2.84 8.52 -7.28
N PHE A 33 1.96 7.89 -6.53
CA PHE A 33 1.00 6.95 -7.08
C PHE A 33 -0.40 7.34 -6.68
N PHE A 34 -1.37 6.95 -7.50
CA PHE A 34 -2.78 7.07 -7.16
C PHE A 34 -3.48 5.76 -7.50
N VAL A 35 -4.49 5.41 -6.69
CA VAL A 35 -5.22 4.16 -6.83
C VAL A 35 -6.62 4.45 -7.35
N GLN A 36 -6.90 3.99 -8.56
CA GLN A 36 -8.23 4.02 -9.15
C GLN A 36 -8.96 2.72 -8.80
N LYS A 37 -9.90 2.80 -7.84
CA LYS A 37 -10.74 1.66 -7.46
C LYS A 37 -11.66 1.24 -8.62
N PHE A 38 -12.14 0.00 -8.60
CA PHE A 38 -13.14 -0.48 -9.57
C PHE A 38 -14.60 -0.34 -9.07
N GLY A 39 -14.79 -0.22 -7.75
CA GLY A 39 -16.10 -0.06 -7.14
C GLY A 39 -16.10 0.88 -5.95
N GLU A 40 -17.28 1.40 -5.64
CA GLU A 40 -17.58 2.18 -4.44
C GLU A 40 -18.71 1.50 -3.67
N VAL A 41 -18.68 1.64 -2.35
CA VAL A 41 -19.70 1.10 -1.44
C VAL A 41 -20.27 2.26 -0.65
N GLU A 42 -21.58 2.45 -0.75
CA GLU A 42 -22.34 3.38 0.10
C GLU A 42 -23.04 2.57 1.18
N GLU A 43 -22.61 2.76 2.44
CA GLU A 43 -23.17 2.08 3.60
C GLU A 43 -24.26 2.98 4.23
N GLY A 44 -25.51 2.77 3.81
CA GLY A 44 -26.71 3.36 4.43
C GLY A 44 -27.57 2.31 5.12
N LYS A 45 -28.90 2.53 5.20
CA LYS A 45 -29.87 1.50 5.64
C LYS A 45 -29.78 0.21 4.79
N ASP A 46 -29.42 0.35 3.52
CA ASP A 46 -29.08 -0.73 2.59
C ASP A 46 -27.69 -0.49 2.01
N ILE A 47 -26.90 -1.56 1.83
CA ILE A 47 -25.57 -1.50 1.21
C ILE A 47 -25.72 -1.39 -0.31
N LYS A 48 -25.32 -0.25 -0.88
CA LYS A 48 -25.32 -0.05 -2.34
C LYS A 48 -23.91 -0.15 -2.90
N PHE A 49 -23.78 -0.89 -3.99
CA PHE A 49 -22.54 -1.06 -4.73
C PHE A 49 -22.65 -0.32 -6.06
N LYS A 50 -21.71 0.57 -6.33
CA LYS A 50 -21.63 1.31 -7.59
C LYS A 50 -20.27 1.08 -8.24
N PRO A 51 -20.17 1.11 -9.58
CA PRO A 51 -18.88 1.25 -10.24
C PRO A 51 -18.17 2.50 -9.71
N ALA A 52 -16.85 2.41 -9.49
CA ALA A 52 -16.09 3.58 -9.08
C ALA A 52 -16.07 4.62 -10.20
N LYS A 53 -16.12 5.90 -9.84
CA LYS A 53 -15.95 6.96 -10.83
C LYS A 53 -14.51 6.90 -11.34
N VAL A 54 -14.34 6.87 -12.65
CA VAL A 54 -13.02 6.96 -13.28
C VAL A 54 -12.50 8.38 -13.03
N VAL A 55 -11.61 8.49 -12.04
CA VAL A 55 -10.79 9.68 -11.82
C VAL A 55 -9.39 9.31 -12.30
N THR A 56 -9.24 9.13 -13.61
CA THR A 56 -7.90 9.15 -14.19
C THR A 56 -7.42 10.61 -14.11
N PRO A 57 -6.37 10.94 -13.36
CA PRO A 57 -5.56 12.08 -13.76
C PRO A 57 -5.12 11.80 -15.20
N GLY A 58 -5.17 12.81 -16.05
CA GLY A 58 -4.77 12.67 -17.45
C GLY A 58 -3.26 12.38 -17.56
N SER A 59 -2.64 12.88 -18.62
CA SER A 59 -1.17 12.90 -18.72
C SER A 59 -0.49 13.74 -17.61
N GLU A 60 -1.27 14.41 -16.76
CA GLU A 60 -0.80 15.33 -15.73
C GLU A 60 -0.93 14.70 -14.34
N CYS A 61 0.19 14.61 -13.63
CA CYS A 61 0.24 14.10 -12.27
C CYS A 61 -0.27 15.15 -11.28
N PRO A 62 -1.28 14.86 -10.41
CA PRO A 62 -1.81 15.81 -9.45
C PRO A 62 -0.76 16.37 -8.49
N ALA A 63 0.20 15.55 -8.09
CA ALA A 63 1.30 15.94 -7.20
C ALA A 63 2.39 16.77 -7.91
N CYS A 64 2.57 16.60 -9.22
CA CYS A 64 3.45 17.47 -10.01
C CYS A 64 2.78 18.82 -10.32
N SER A 65 1.45 18.85 -10.39
CA SER A 65 0.65 20.03 -10.71
C SER A 65 0.24 20.84 -9.47
N SER A 66 0.24 20.26 -8.27
CA SER A 66 0.03 20.98 -7.02
C SER A 66 1.19 21.93 -6.72
N GLU A 67 0.88 23.14 -6.25
CA GLU A 67 1.85 24.21 -5.99
C GLU A 67 3.05 23.71 -5.16
N ARG A 68 4.24 23.99 -5.70
CA ARG A 68 5.52 23.56 -5.13
C ARG A 68 5.66 24.10 -3.71
N MET A 69 5.92 23.23 -2.74
CA MET A 69 6.56 23.66 -1.49
C MET A 69 7.86 24.42 -1.84
N PRO A 70 8.21 25.49 -1.11
CA PRO A 70 9.32 26.38 -1.43
C PRO A 70 10.61 25.58 -1.66
N GLU A 71 11.21 25.77 -2.83
CA GLU A 71 12.43 25.08 -3.28
C GLU A 71 13.57 25.40 -2.30
N LEU A 72 14.02 24.41 -1.53
CA LEU A 72 15.17 24.58 -0.64
C LEU A 72 16.45 24.71 -1.49
N PRO A 73 17.25 25.77 -1.33
CA PRO A 73 18.44 26.01 -2.15
C PRO A 73 19.46 24.88 -1.96
N GLY A 74 19.93 24.30 -3.08
CA GLY A 74 20.91 23.21 -3.11
C GLY A 74 20.34 21.81 -3.37
N ILE A 75 19.02 21.64 -3.40
CA ILE A 75 18.38 20.33 -3.67
C ILE A 75 17.93 20.24 -5.13
N THR A 76 18.68 19.51 -5.94
CA THR A 76 18.42 19.32 -7.38
C THR A 76 17.38 18.24 -7.70
N SER A 77 17.15 17.31 -6.77
CA SER A 77 16.24 16.16 -6.93
C SER A 77 14.91 16.33 -6.19
N TRP A 78 14.44 17.57 -6.07
CA TRP A 78 13.24 17.93 -5.29
C TRP A 78 12.03 17.05 -5.59
N LYS A 79 11.72 16.85 -6.87
CA LYS A 79 10.57 16.02 -7.31
C LYS A 79 10.61 14.57 -6.78
N LYS A 80 11.79 13.97 -6.73
CA LYS A 80 11.99 12.60 -6.20
C LYS A 80 11.86 12.58 -4.69
N ILE A 81 12.43 13.58 -4.02
CA ILE A 81 12.39 13.71 -2.57
C ILE A 81 10.94 13.93 -2.10
N THR A 82 10.20 14.83 -2.74
CA THR A 82 8.77 15.04 -2.45
C THR A 82 7.97 13.78 -2.68
N GLY A 83 8.21 13.08 -3.79
CA GLY A 83 7.63 11.76 -4.07
C GLY A 83 7.79 10.74 -2.96
N LEU A 84 9.03 10.57 -2.53
CA LEU A 84 9.40 9.65 -1.47
C LEU A 84 8.78 10.09 -0.14
N LEU A 85 8.81 11.38 0.19
CA LEU A 85 8.21 11.92 1.42
C LEU A 85 6.69 11.76 1.45
N THR A 86 6.01 11.89 0.31
CA THR A 86 4.56 11.63 0.20
C THR A 86 4.27 10.14 0.39
N ALA A 87 5.04 9.25 -0.25
CA ALA A 87 4.90 7.81 -0.02
C ALA A 87 5.15 7.43 1.45
N MET A 88 6.14 8.07 2.08
CA MET A 88 6.45 7.89 3.50
C MET A 88 5.39 8.48 4.43
N SER A 89 4.70 9.57 4.06
CA SER A 89 3.63 10.16 4.86
C SER A 89 2.30 9.42 4.73
N GLU A 90 2.08 8.74 3.60
CA GLU A 90 0.98 7.78 3.40
C GLU A 90 1.25 6.43 4.09
N GLU A 91 2.53 6.08 4.32
CA GLU A 91 2.90 5.02 5.26
C GLU A 91 2.57 5.46 6.70
N TYR A 92 1.79 4.63 7.39
CA TYR A 92 1.19 4.95 8.68
C TYR A 92 2.25 5.29 9.76
N GLY A 93 2.13 6.46 10.40
CA GLY A 93 3.12 7.03 11.32
C GLY A 93 3.31 6.34 12.68
N ASP A 94 2.66 5.20 12.94
CA ASP A 94 2.72 4.55 14.26
C ASP A 94 3.78 3.43 14.38
N LEU A 95 4.49 3.08 13.30
CA LEU A 95 5.43 1.94 13.32
C LEU A 95 6.87 2.40 13.07
N ALA A 96 7.57 2.70 14.15
CA ALA A 96 8.93 3.26 14.14
C ALA A 96 10.06 2.23 13.89
N LEU A 97 9.77 0.92 13.87
CA LEU A 97 10.78 -0.15 13.75
C LEU A 97 10.33 -1.23 12.76
N TYR A 98 11.28 -1.68 11.93
CA TYR A 98 11.09 -2.81 11.01
C TYR A 98 12.03 -3.96 11.35
N TYR A 99 11.62 -5.20 11.07
CA TYR A 99 12.46 -6.38 11.26
C TYR A 99 12.78 -7.04 9.91
N LYS A 100 14.07 -7.29 9.66
CA LYS A 100 14.51 -8.19 8.59
C LYS A 100 14.29 -9.62 9.06
N LEU A 101 13.32 -10.32 8.47
CA LEU A 101 12.96 -11.68 8.87
C LEU A 101 14.16 -12.66 8.93
N PRO A 102 15.13 -12.64 8.00
CA PRO A 102 16.33 -13.49 8.10
C PRO A 102 17.16 -13.22 9.36
N ASN A 103 17.27 -11.95 9.78
CA ASN A 103 18.00 -11.57 10.98
C ASN A 103 17.23 -11.96 12.24
N LEU A 104 15.92 -11.78 12.23
CA LEU A 104 15.04 -12.18 13.33
C LEU A 104 15.10 -13.70 13.56
N CYS A 105 15.00 -14.49 12.49
CA CYS A 105 15.12 -15.95 12.56
C CYS A 105 16.49 -16.40 13.11
N LYS A 106 17.58 -15.71 12.72
CA LYS A 106 18.93 -15.98 13.22
C LYS A 106 19.07 -15.71 14.71
N VAL A 107 18.54 -14.59 15.21
CA VAL A 107 18.58 -14.24 16.64
C VAL A 107 17.72 -15.20 17.46
N LEU A 108 16.52 -15.51 16.97
CA LEU A 108 15.59 -16.43 17.62
C LEU A 108 15.97 -17.91 17.48
N LYS A 109 17.06 -18.22 16.74
CA LYS A 109 17.50 -19.58 16.41
C LYS A 109 16.39 -20.45 15.83
N VAL A 110 15.50 -19.86 15.05
CA VAL A 110 14.43 -20.56 14.33
C VAL A 110 14.82 -20.71 12.87
N ASN A 111 14.33 -21.78 12.24
CA ASN A 111 14.51 -21.97 10.80
C ASN A 111 13.93 -20.79 10.03
N GLN A 112 14.55 -20.42 8.91
CA GLN A 112 14.05 -19.30 8.10
C GLN A 112 12.64 -19.60 7.61
N VAL A 113 11.69 -18.81 8.10
CA VAL A 113 10.29 -18.91 7.72
C VAL A 113 10.06 -18.08 6.46
N PRO A 114 9.32 -18.55 5.46
CA PRO A 114 8.91 -17.72 4.34
C PRO A 114 8.13 -16.50 4.83
N LEU A 115 8.47 -15.30 4.35
CA LEU A 115 7.85 -14.02 4.75
C LEU A 115 6.32 -14.06 4.75
N ARG A 116 5.74 -14.77 3.77
CA ARG A 116 4.30 -14.94 3.62
C ARG A 116 3.66 -15.72 4.76
N GLN A 117 4.33 -16.75 5.26
CA GLN A 117 3.84 -17.56 6.38
C GLN A 117 3.97 -16.78 7.69
N PHE A 118 5.11 -16.10 7.89
CA PHE A 118 5.34 -15.27 9.07
C PHE A 118 4.37 -14.08 9.14
N ARG A 119 4.08 -13.42 8.01
CA ARG A 119 3.04 -12.39 7.93
C ARG A 119 1.65 -12.93 8.28
N GLY A 120 1.28 -14.09 7.73
CA GLY A 120 -0.02 -14.70 7.98
C GLY A 120 -0.21 -15.12 9.43
N THR A 121 0.84 -15.59 10.10
CA THR A 121 0.78 -15.90 11.54
C THR A 121 0.60 -14.64 12.38
N LEU A 122 1.31 -13.56 12.05
CA LEU A 122 1.17 -12.29 12.76
C LEU A 122 -0.23 -11.68 12.59
N ASP A 123 -0.76 -11.68 11.37
CA ASP A 123 -2.12 -11.21 11.08
C ASP A 123 -3.18 -12.07 11.80
N SER A 124 -2.99 -13.39 11.83
CA SER A 124 -3.86 -14.32 12.59
C SER A 124 -3.79 -14.13 14.11
N LEU A 125 -2.68 -13.59 14.61
CA LEU A 125 -2.49 -13.23 16.01
C LEU A 125 -2.98 -11.79 16.31
N GLY A 126 -3.50 -11.09 15.30
CA GLY A 126 -4.03 -9.73 15.44
C GLY A 126 -2.97 -8.62 15.36
N TYR A 127 -1.73 -8.94 15.02
CA TYR A 127 -0.67 -7.95 14.80
C TYR A 127 -0.84 -7.28 13.43
N ARG A 128 -0.59 -5.97 13.37
CA ARG A 128 -0.73 -5.20 12.12
C ARG A 128 0.56 -5.25 11.32
N VAL A 129 0.48 -5.79 10.11
CA VAL A 129 1.66 -6.01 9.28
C VAL A 129 1.56 -5.32 7.93
N SER A 130 2.44 -4.33 7.72
CA SER A 130 2.58 -3.59 6.45
C SER A 130 3.83 -4.04 5.66
N HIS A 131 3.87 -3.68 4.38
CA HIS A 131 5.01 -3.87 3.48
C HIS A 131 5.83 -2.58 3.43
N PHE A 132 7.16 -2.64 3.41
CA PHE A 132 8.03 -1.45 3.34
C PHE A 132 8.38 -1.05 1.90
N HIS A 133 8.31 0.24 1.59
CA HIS A 133 8.63 0.80 0.27
C HIS A 133 10.13 0.83 -0.08
N ARG A 134 11.06 0.83 0.90
CA ARG A 134 12.50 1.06 0.65
C ARG A 134 13.29 -0.19 0.24
N GLU A 135 12.72 -1.40 0.32
CA GLU A 135 13.41 -2.65 -0.04
C GLU A 135 12.41 -3.74 -0.51
N PRO A 136 12.40 -4.11 -1.81
CA PRO A 136 11.40 -5.03 -2.39
C PRO A 136 11.54 -6.50 -1.93
N GLN A 137 12.57 -6.83 -1.14
CA GLN A 137 12.88 -8.20 -0.71
C GLN A 137 12.47 -8.54 0.73
N GLY A 138 11.52 -7.80 1.28
CA GLY A 138 10.73 -8.31 2.39
C GLY A 138 11.11 -7.72 3.74
N GLN A 139 10.25 -6.81 4.19
CA GLN A 139 10.21 -6.34 5.57
C GLN A 139 8.76 -6.30 6.00
N LEU A 140 8.54 -6.72 7.24
CA LEU A 140 7.24 -6.72 7.90
C LEU A 140 7.35 -5.76 9.06
N TYR A 141 6.39 -4.86 9.14
CA TYR A 141 6.15 -4.07 10.35
C TYR A 141 5.34 -4.91 11.34
N LEU A 142 5.60 -4.74 12.63
CA LEU A 142 4.82 -5.32 13.73
C LEU A 142 4.01 -4.22 14.41
#